data_AF-A0A5E8HBC6-F1
#
_entry.id   AF-A0A5E8HBC6-F1
#
_cell.length_a   1.000
_cell.length_b   1.000
_cell.length_c   1.000
_cell.angle_alpha   90.00
_cell.angle_beta   90.00
_cell.angle_gamma   90.00
#
_symmetry.space_group_name_H-M   'P 1'
#
loop_
_entity.id
_entity.type
_entity.pdbx_description
1 polymer ?
#
loop_
_entity_poly.entity_id
_entity_poly.type
_entity_poly.pdbx_seq_one_letter_code
_entity_poly.pdbx_strand_id
1 'polypeptide(L)'
;MSFQFCDNFNEALDCTEPKTENDIVFLDQSKFKKENPSFEDFGNFLYFTARETPGVHLEFSTPWNGMKADLFKSDYRAYLLYGSSKEKMEGNHLMPSKVVSFHYLGALLKEEFRHTGIASKPFQIDKLGEIRLTYIIEIPGQKPVVKERTLRLKWKP
;
A
#
# COMPACT_ATOMS: atom_id res chain seq x y z
N MET A 1 -12.64 -5.32 16.45
CA MET A 1 -11.44 -4.92 15.70
C MET A 1 -11.75 -3.63 14.98
N SER A 2 -10.86 -2.63 15.03
CA SER A 2 -10.94 -1.43 14.19
C SER A 2 -10.01 -1.58 12.98
N PHE A 3 -10.36 -0.93 11.88
CA PHE A 3 -9.57 -0.85 10.66
C PHE A 3 -9.34 0.62 10.33
N GLN A 4 -8.13 0.97 9.90
CA GLN A 4 -7.78 2.31 9.44
C GLN A 4 -6.80 2.22 8.27
N PHE A 5 -6.98 3.03 7.23
CA PHE A 5 -5.94 3.24 6.22
C PHE A 5 -4.84 4.12 6.80
N CYS A 6 -3.60 3.71 6.62
CA CYS A 6 -2.47 4.43 7.16
C CYS A 6 -1.20 4.14 6.39
N ASP A 7 -0.50 5.19 5.95
CA ASP A 7 0.67 5.02 5.07
C ASP A 7 1.99 5.04 5.84
N ASN A 8 1.98 5.42 7.12
CA ASN A 8 3.18 5.45 7.96
C ASN A 8 2.86 5.17 9.43
N PHE A 9 3.83 4.57 10.14
CA PHE A 9 3.66 4.08 11.51
C PHE A 9 4.88 4.44 12.38
N ASN A 10 4.66 4.61 13.68
CA ASN A 10 5.75 4.73 14.66
C ASN A 10 6.21 3.34 15.17
N GLU A 11 7.21 3.31 16.05
CA GLU A 11 7.71 2.07 16.66
C GLU A 11 6.66 1.31 17.50
N ALA A 12 5.68 2.03 18.06
CA ALA A 12 4.55 1.47 18.80
C ALA A 12 3.40 0.99 17.89
N LEU A 13 3.62 1.00 16.57
CA LEU A 13 2.66 0.68 15.52
C LEU A 13 1.45 1.61 15.46
N ASP A 14 1.52 2.80 16.06
CA ASP A 14 0.49 3.81 15.89
C ASP A 14 0.57 4.43 14.51
N CYS A 15 -0.59 4.70 13.93
CA CYS A 15 -0.70 5.41 12.67
C CYS A 15 -0.22 6.86 12.81
N THR A 16 0.78 7.25 12.02
CA THR A 16 1.31 8.64 11.97
C THR A 16 0.84 9.40 10.73
N GLU A 17 0.37 8.68 9.70
CA GLU A 17 -0.17 9.26 8.47
C GLU A 17 -1.53 8.63 8.12
N PRO A 18 -2.62 9.05 8.78
CA PRO A 18 -3.95 8.48 8.57
C PRO A 18 -4.52 8.92 7.22
N LYS A 19 -5.18 7.97 6.55
CA LYS A 19 -5.74 8.16 5.20
C LYS A 19 -7.23 7.84 5.17
N THR A 20 -7.89 8.33 4.12
CA THR A 20 -9.29 8.08 3.81
C THR A 20 -9.42 7.16 2.60
N GLU A 21 -10.65 6.77 2.28
CA GLU A 21 -11.00 5.98 1.09
C GLU A 21 -10.65 6.70 -0.21
N ASN A 22 -10.53 8.03 -0.20
CA ASN A 22 -10.27 8.85 -1.38
C ASN A 22 -9.18 9.87 -1.07
N ASP A 23 -7.99 9.66 -1.62
CA ASP A 23 -6.81 10.47 -1.29
C ASP A 23 -6.14 11.08 -2.53
N ILE A 24 -5.47 12.20 -2.33
CA ILE A 24 -4.61 12.85 -3.32
C ILE A 24 -3.20 12.93 -2.74
N VAL A 25 -2.27 12.23 -3.40
CA VAL A 25 -0.86 12.23 -3.02
C VAL A 25 -0.12 13.23 -3.90
N PHE A 26 0.56 14.17 -3.25
CA PHE A 26 1.33 15.22 -3.92
C PHE A 26 2.82 14.87 -3.94
N LEU A 27 3.33 14.60 -5.13
CA LEU A 27 4.71 14.21 -5.41
C LEU A 27 5.57 15.43 -5.75
N ASP A 28 6.82 15.40 -5.32
CA ASP A 28 7.80 16.44 -5.65
C ASP A 28 8.45 16.16 -7.00
N GLN A 29 8.03 16.88 -8.04
CA GLN A 29 8.52 16.70 -9.40
C GLN A 29 10.03 16.97 -9.52
N SER A 30 10.59 17.86 -8.70
CA SER A 30 12.02 18.21 -8.74
C SER A 30 12.93 17.01 -8.40
N LYS A 31 12.37 16.00 -7.73
CA LYS A 31 13.06 14.75 -7.40
C LYS A 31 12.98 13.71 -8.51
N PHE A 32 12.11 13.88 -9.51
CA PHE A 32 11.98 12.99 -10.66
C PHE A 32 12.79 13.49 -11.85
N LYS A 33 14.13 13.39 -11.75
CA LYS A 33 15.09 14.06 -12.64
C LYS A 33 15.34 13.37 -13.99
N LYS A 34 14.57 12.34 -14.35
CA LYS A 34 14.83 11.54 -15.55
C LYS A 34 14.27 12.23 -16.79
N GLU A 35 15.11 12.39 -17.81
CA GLU A 35 14.69 12.92 -19.11
C GLU A 35 13.87 11.87 -19.86
N ASN A 36 12.69 12.26 -20.38
CA ASN A 36 11.73 11.37 -21.04
C ASN A 36 11.44 10.07 -20.27
N PRO A 37 10.93 10.16 -19.03
CA PRO A 37 10.77 8.99 -18.17
C PRO A 37 9.77 7.99 -18.74
N SER A 38 9.99 6.70 -18.47
CA SER A 38 9.02 5.64 -18.73
C SER A 38 8.09 5.38 -17.53
N PHE A 39 7.04 4.58 -17.71
CA PHE A 39 6.19 4.12 -16.60
C PHE A 39 6.98 3.30 -15.56
N GLU A 40 7.95 2.49 -16.01
CA GLU A 40 8.84 1.78 -15.09
C GLU A 40 9.73 2.73 -14.28
N ASP A 41 10.22 3.80 -14.90
CA ASP A 41 10.98 4.84 -14.19
C ASP A 41 10.14 5.55 -13.13
N PHE A 42 8.88 5.82 -13.45
CA PHE A 42 7.95 6.41 -12.48
C PHE A 42 7.68 5.47 -11.30
N GLY A 43 7.48 4.18 -11.56
CA GLY A 43 7.36 3.20 -10.50
C GLY A 43 8.61 3.09 -9.62
N ASN A 44 9.80 3.18 -10.22
CA ASN A 44 11.07 3.26 -9.48
C ASN A 44 11.16 4.54 -8.63
N PHE A 45 10.73 5.68 -9.17
CA PHE A 45 10.67 6.93 -8.43
C PHE A 45 9.76 6.83 -7.20
N LEU A 46 8.57 6.24 -7.36
CA LEU A 46 7.65 6.01 -6.25
C LEU A 46 8.26 5.10 -5.18
N TYR A 47 8.95 4.03 -5.60
CA TYR A 47 9.56 3.07 -4.68
C TYR A 47 10.76 3.66 -3.92
N PHE A 48 11.74 4.23 -4.63
CA PHE A 48 13.01 4.63 -4.02
C PHE A 48 13.02 6.06 -3.49
N THR A 49 12.22 6.97 -4.08
CA THR A 49 12.34 8.42 -3.84
C THR A 49 11.13 9.01 -3.12
N ALA A 50 9.91 8.80 -3.63
CA ALA A 50 8.71 9.27 -2.95
C ALA A 50 8.39 8.41 -1.71
N ARG A 51 8.67 7.09 -1.80
CA ARG A 51 8.41 6.09 -0.78
C ARG A 51 6.93 6.05 -0.35
N GLU A 52 6.04 6.07 -1.32
CA GLU A 52 4.60 5.91 -1.07
C GLU A 52 4.31 4.48 -0.64
N THR A 53 3.82 4.31 0.59
CA THR A 53 3.58 3.00 1.23
C THR A 53 2.12 2.83 1.65
N PRO A 54 1.18 2.63 0.71
CA PRO A 54 -0.20 2.32 1.03
C PRO A 54 -0.30 1.21 2.08
N GLY A 55 -0.92 1.54 3.22
CA GLY A 55 -0.95 0.62 4.36
C GLY A 55 -2.27 0.61 5.12
N VAL A 56 -2.31 -0.28 6.10
CA VAL A 56 -3.45 -0.47 7.00
C VAL A 56 -2.96 -0.65 8.44
N HIS A 57 -3.75 -0.15 9.37
CA HIS A 57 -3.65 -0.39 10.80
C HIS A 57 -4.88 -1.15 11.28
N LEU A 58 -4.65 -2.23 12.01
CA LEU A 58 -5.68 -3.03 12.67
C LEU A 58 -5.46 -2.98 14.17
N GLU A 59 -6.51 -2.65 14.92
CA GLU A 59 -6.50 -2.74 16.38
C GLU A 59 -7.50 -3.77 16.87
N PHE A 60 -7.03 -4.67 17.73
CA PHE A 60 -7.81 -5.76 18.30
C PHE A 60 -8.17 -5.44 19.75
N SER A 61 -9.43 -5.65 20.10
CA SER A 61 -9.91 -5.56 21.49
C SER A 61 -9.35 -6.66 22.39
N THR A 62 -8.88 -7.76 21.80
CA THR A 62 -8.31 -8.91 22.48
C THR A 62 -6.95 -9.23 21.86
N PRO A 63 -5.88 -9.39 22.67
CA PRO A 63 -4.57 -9.77 22.19
C PRO A 63 -4.60 -10.98 21.24
N TRP A 64 -3.96 -10.88 20.08
CA TRP A 64 -3.85 -11.91 19.06
C TRP A 64 -5.20 -12.48 18.62
N ASN A 65 -6.26 -11.67 18.72
CA ASN A 65 -7.63 -12.13 18.49
C ASN A 65 -8.01 -13.37 19.35
N GLY A 66 -7.47 -13.47 20.57
CA GLY A 66 -7.69 -14.60 21.48
C GLY A 66 -6.86 -15.86 21.18
N MET A 67 -5.92 -15.80 20.25
CA MET A 67 -5.09 -16.93 19.82
C MET A 67 -3.68 -16.89 20.42
N LYS A 68 -2.91 -17.97 20.25
CA LYS A 68 -1.47 -17.95 20.54
C LYS A 68 -0.75 -17.06 19.52
N ALA A 69 0.25 -16.32 19.98
CA ALA A 69 1.01 -15.39 19.13
C ALA A 69 1.62 -16.08 17.89
N ASP A 70 2.21 -17.26 18.05
CA ASP A 70 2.86 -17.98 16.95
C ASP A 70 1.86 -18.41 15.88
N LEU A 71 0.68 -18.88 16.29
CA LEU A 71 -0.40 -19.27 15.38
C LEU A 71 -0.98 -18.05 14.66
N PHE A 72 -1.16 -16.94 15.37
CA PHE A 72 -1.62 -15.71 14.75
C PHE A 72 -0.62 -15.23 13.68
N LYS A 73 0.67 -15.20 14.01
CA LYS A 73 1.73 -14.76 13.10
C LYS A 73 1.91 -15.71 11.91
N SER A 74 1.76 -17.03 12.10
CA SER A 74 1.88 -18.00 11.02
C SER A 74 0.76 -17.88 9.99
N ASP A 75 -0.43 -17.48 10.42
CA ASP A 75 -1.63 -17.56 9.60
C ASP A 75 -2.09 -16.19 9.07
N TYR A 76 -1.63 -15.08 9.68
CA TYR A 76 -1.94 -13.74 9.20
C TYR A 76 -1.40 -13.49 7.78
N ARG A 77 -2.26 -13.00 6.88
CA ARG A 77 -1.86 -12.57 5.53
C ARG A 77 -2.50 -11.23 5.19
N ALA A 78 -1.74 -10.40 4.49
CA ALA A 78 -2.22 -9.14 3.95
C ALA A 78 -1.82 -9.07 2.47
N TYR A 79 -2.79 -8.72 1.62
CA TYR A 79 -2.59 -8.57 0.19
C TYR A 79 -3.08 -7.21 -0.27
N LEU A 80 -2.40 -6.67 -1.28
CA LEU A 80 -2.78 -5.45 -1.97
C LEU A 80 -2.96 -5.76 -3.46
N LEU A 81 -4.06 -5.28 -4.03
CA LEU A 81 -4.39 -5.45 -5.42
C LEU A 81 -4.51 -4.12 -6.14
N TYR A 82 -4.06 -4.09 -7.38
CA TYR A 82 -4.30 -3.02 -8.34
C TYR A 82 -4.36 -3.61 -9.76
N GLY A 83 -5.45 -3.33 -10.48
CA GLY A 83 -5.65 -3.90 -11.81
C GLY A 83 -5.67 -5.43 -11.77
N SER A 84 -4.75 -6.06 -12.51
CA SER A 84 -4.55 -7.52 -12.51
C SER A 84 -3.51 -7.99 -11.48
N SER A 85 -2.71 -7.09 -10.94
CA SER A 85 -1.66 -7.41 -9.98
C SER A 85 -2.21 -7.60 -8.57
N LYS A 86 -1.91 -8.77 -7.98
CA LYS A 86 -2.18 -9.11 -6.58
C LYS A 86 -0.87 -9.48 -5.89
N GLU A 87 -0.47 -8.69 -4.91
CA GLU A 87 0.78 -8.90 -4.19
C GLU A 87 0.55 -9.09 -2.69
N LYS A 88 1.39 -9.91 -2.06
CA LYS A 88 1.49 -9.97 -0.60
C LYS A 88 2.14 -8.68 -0.13
N MET A 89 1.54 -8.03 0.88
CA MET A 89 2.09 -6.79 1.42
C MET A 89 3.50 -7.04 1.99
N GLU A 90 4.44 -6.18 1.62
CA GLU A 90 5.88 -6.36 1.85
C GLU A 90 6.23 -6.25 3.33
N GLY A 91 5.68 -5.24 4.02
CA GLY A 91 5.90 -5.00 5.42
C GLY A 91 4.72 -5.48 6.26
N ASN A 92 5.00 -6.26 7.30
CA ASN A 92 4.01 -6.63 8.31
C ASN A 92 4.66 -6.55 9.70
N HIS A 93 4.12 -5.73 10.60
CA HIS A 93 4.55 -5.67 11.99
C HIS A 93 3.39 -5.98 12.92
N LEU A 94 3.65 -6.84 13.89
CA LEU A 94 2.63 -7.49 14.71
C LEU A 94 2.97 -7.33 16.19
N MET A 95 2.05 -6.71 16.92
CA MET A 95 1.99 -6.63 18.38
C MET A 95 0.70 -7.28 18.88
N PRO A 96 0.60 -7.60 20.19
CA PRO A 96 -0.57 -8.32 20.70
C PRO A 96 -1.92 -7.70 20.31
N SER A 97 -2.08 -6.39 20.40
CA SER A 97 -3.34 -5.72 20.06
C SER A 97 -3.29 -4.95 18.74
N LYS A 98 -2.15 -4.89 18.04
CA LYS A 98 -1.98 -4.05 16.83
C LYS A 98 -1.27 -4.79 15.73
N VAL A 99 -1.77 -4.66 14.51
CA VAL A 99 -1.11 -5.16 13.31
C VAL A 99 -1.10 -4.06 12.28
N VAL A 100 0.07 -3.85 11.67
CA VAL A 100 0.22 -2.94 10.54
C VAL A 100 0.78 -3.69 9.36
N SER A 101 0.27 -3.35 8.19
CA SER A 101 0.73 -3.91 6.92
C SER A 101 0.85 -2.81 5.89
N PHE A 102 1.94 -2.81 5.12
CA PHE A 102 2.17 -1.84 4.05
C PHE A 102 2.87 -2.50 2.87
N HIS A 103 2.75 -1.86 1.71
CA HIS A 103 3.40 -2.29 0.48
C HIS A 103 3.84 -1.04 -0.29
N TYR A 104 4.96 -1.08 -1.01
CA TYR A 104 5.39 0.09 -1.78
C TYR A 104 4.54 0.23 -3.04
N LEU A 105 3.86 1.36 -3.19
CA LEU A 105 3.00 1.62 -4.35
C LEU A 105 3.77 1.46 -5.67
N GLY A 106 5.04 1.89 -5.69
CA GLY A 106 5.90 1.77 -6.85
C GLY A 106 6.15 0.33 -7.29
N ALA A 107 6.23 -0.64 -6.37
CA ALA A 107 6.42 -2.05 -6.71
C ALA A 107 5.17 -2.61 -7.41
N LEU A 108 4.01 -2.46 -6.77
CA LEU A 108 2.72 -2.90 -7.31
C LEU A 108 2.40 -2.29 -8.69
N LEU A 109 2.63 -0.99 -8.84
CA LEU A 109 2.39 -0.30 -10.11
C LEU A 109 3.32 -0.82 -11.21
N LYS A 110 4.61 -1.05 -10.92
CA LYS A 110 5.54 -1.60 -11.91
C LYS A 110 5.09 -2.95 -12.43
N GLU A 111 4.58 -3.80 -11.54
CA GLU A 111 4.12 -5.12 -11.94
C GLU A 111 2.91 -5.02 -12.88
N GLU A 112 1.92 -4.18 -12.55
CA GLU A 112 0.78 -3.94 -13.45
C GLU A 112 1.22 -3.29 -14.79
N PHE A 113 2.19 -2.38 -14.78
CA PHE A 113 2.70 -1.76 -16.00
C PHE A 113 3.39 -2.77 -16.92
N ARG A 114 4.05 -3.78 -16.36
CA ARG A 114 4.63 -4.89 -17.13
C ARG A 114 3.54 -5.78 -17.69
N HIS A 115 2.55 -6.17 -16.88
CA HIS A 115 1.42 -6.99 -17.32
C HIS A 115 0.63 -6.36 -18.46
N THR A 116 0.42 -5.05 -18.41
CA THR A 116 -0.30 -4.28 -19.44
C THR A 116 0.58 -3.86 -20.63
N GLY A 117 1.88 -4.14 -20.58
CA GLY A 117 2.82 -3.79 -21.66
C GLY A 117 3.04 -2.29 -21.84
N ILE A 118 2.83 -1.49 -20.79
CA ILE A 118 3.05 -0.03 -20.83
C ILE A 118 4.34 0.41 -20.13
N ALA A 119 5.04 -0.50 -19.43
CA ALA A 119 6.22 -0.20 -18.62
C ALA A 119 7.26 0.68 -19.35
N SER A 120 7.56 0.39 -20.61
CA SER A 120 8.55 1.13 -21.43
C SER A 120 7.98 2.36 -22.15
N LYS A 121 6.67 2.61 -22.08
CA LYS A 121 6.05 3.77 -22.75
C LYS A 121 6.39 5.07 -22.02
N PRO A 122 6.44 6.22 -22.72
CA PRO A 122 6.65 7.52 -22.09
C PRO A 122 5.59 7.81 -21.02
N PHE A 123 6.05 8.20 -19.83
CA PHE A 123 5.24 8.50 -18.68
C PHE A 123 4.70 9.94 -18.70
N GLN A 124 3.42 10.06 -18.38
CA GLN A 124 2.74 11.33 -18.11
C GLN A 124 1.78 11.10 -16.95
N ILE A 125 1.89 11.89 -15.88
CA ILE A 125 1.11 11.68 -14.65
C ILE A 125 -0.40 11.73 -14.90
N ASP A 126 -0.85 12.60 -15.80
CA ASP A 126 -2.27 12.76 -16.15
C ASP A 126 -2.86 11.51 -16.84
N LYS A 127 -2.01 10.66 -17.43
CA LYS A 127 -2.43 9.40 -18.05
C LYS A 127 -2.58 8.25 -17.05
N LEU A 128 -2.07 8.38 -15.83
CA LEU A 128 -2.16 7.34 -14.82
C LEU A 128 -3.59 7.17 -14.29
N GLY A 129 -4.37 8.25 -14.28
CA GLY A 129 -5.75 8.25 -13.79
C GLY A 129 -5.86 7.93 -12.30
N GLU A 130 -7.00 7.35 -11.91
CA GLU A 130 -7.24 6.89 -10.55
C GLU A 130 -6.59 5.52 -10.30
N ILE A 131 -5.90 5.39 -9.17
CA ILE A 131 -5.34 4.13 -8.69
C ILE A 131 -6.33 3.56 -7.68
N ARG A 132 -7.04 2.50 -8.06
CA ARG A 132 -7.99 1.82 -7.19
C ARG A 132 -7.33 0.60 -6.54
N LEU A 133 -7.03 0.73 -5.26
CA LEU A 133 -6.41 -0.32 -4.47
C LEU A 133 -7.47 -1.15 -3.74
N THR A 134 -7.32 -2.47 -3.77
CA THR A 134 -8.11 -3.38 -2.93
C THR A 134 -7.19 -4.07 -1.92
N TYR A 135 -7.51 -3.91 -0.64
CA TYR A 135 -6.81 -4.52 0.48
C TYR A 135 -7.58 -5.77 0.90
N ILE A 136 -6.89 -6.90 1.00
CA ILE A 136 -7.45 -8.16 1.48
C ILE A 136 -6.64 -8.63 2.66
N ILE A 137 -7.24 -8.60 3.85
CA ILE A 137 -6.57 -8.97 5.10
C ILE A 137 -7.21 -10.24 5.67
N GLU A 138 -6.41 -11.29 5.74
CA GLU A 138 -6.80 -12.59 6.28
C GLU A 138 -6.33 -12.65 7.74
N ILE A 139 -7.29 -12.53 8.64
CA ILE A 139 -7.06 -12.54 10.08
C ILE A 139 -7.43 -13.92 10.61
N PRO A 140 -6.54 -14.60 11.34
CA PRO A 140 -6.82 -15.93 11.88
C PRO A 140 -8.07 -15.96 12.75
N GLY A 141 -8.95 -16.93 12.48
CA GLY A 141 -10.23 -17.08 13.17
C GLY A 141 -11.31 -16.06 12.79
N GLN A 142 -11.12 -15.25 11.74
CA GLN A 142 -12.13 -14.32 11.23
C GLN A 142 -12.36 -14.46 9.73
N LYS A 143 -13.45 -13.87 9.24
CA LYS A 143 -13.64 -13.69 7.80
C LYS A 143 -12.62 -12.66 7.28
N PRO A 144 -12.12 -12.82 6.04
CA PRO A 144 -11.24 -11.83 5.43
C PRO A 144 -11.88 -10.43 5.42
N VAL A 145 -11.08 -9.42 5.74
CA VAL A 145 -11.46 -8.01 5.66
C VAL A 145 -11.06 -7.50 4.28
N VAL A 146 -12.04 -7.01 3.52
CA VAL A 146 -11.82 -6.41 2.20
C VAL A 146 -12.16 -4.93 2.26
N LYS A 147 -11.23 -4.08 1.83
CA LYS A 147 -11.36 -2.62 1.83
C LYS A 147 -10.80 -2.03 0.55
N GLU A 148 -11.37 -0.92 0.11
CA GLU A 148 -10.95 -0.24 -1.12
C GLU A 148 -10.52 1.20 -0.82
N ARG A 149 -9.46 1.65 -1.49
CA ARG A 149 -8.99 3.03 -1.46
C ARG A 149 -8.67 3.49 -2.88
N THR A 150 -9.15 4.68 -3.23
CA THR A 150 -8.80 5.35 -4.48
C THR A 150 -7.76 6.41 -4.21
N LEU A 151 -6.62 6.35 -4.92
CA LEU A 151 -5.57 7.35 -4.87
C LEU A 151 -5.45 8.08 -6.20
N ARG A 152 -5.14 9.37 -6.14
CA ARG A 152 -4.74 10.17 -7.29
C ARG A 152 -3.37 10.76 -7.02
N LEU A 153 -2.44 10.55 -7.94
CA LEU A 153 -1.10 11.12 -7.84
C LEU A 153 -1.09 12.44 -8.61
N LYS A 154 -0.53 13.49 -7.99
CA LYS A 154 -0.33 14.80 -8.63
C LYS A 154 1.05 15.33 -8.31
N TRP A 155 1.59 16.16 -9.21
CA TRP A 155 2.74 16.98 -8.85
C TRP A 155 2.30 18.07 -7.85
N LYS A 156 3.19 18.40 -6.92
CA LYS A 156 3.05 19.60 -6.08
C LYS A 156 2.93 20.83 -7.00
N PRO A 157 2.04 21.79 -6.66
CA PRO A 157 1.92 23.04 -7.38
C PRO A 157 3.18 23.90 -7.26
#